data_AF-A0A822FC40-F1
#
_entry.id   AF-A0A822FC40-F1
#
_cell.length_a   1.000
_cell.length_b   1.000
_cell.length_c   1.000
_cell.angle_alpha   90.00
_cell.angle_beta   90.00
_cell.angle_gamma   90.00
#
_symmetry.space_group_name_H-M   'P 1'
#
loop_
_entity.id
_entity.type
_entity.pdbx_description
1 polymer ?
#
loop_
_entity_poly.entity_id
_entity_poly.type
_entity_poly.pdbx_seq_one_letter_code
_entity_poly.pdbx_strand_id
1 'polypeptide(L)'
;MFLLRSLTILIAISTVISIDVLVPISTTRPDSTFYPNIVHPRQPQRLKLSQKRPLHTNKFYTNPLLGPGSNPIITHPFVLFMNLESPYGISISCTEQLSFGPHIDSTRVKYFINVILKNIQVSATEFSTQKFEIIDVDDPGFSLTLKMYQENSQSSIIMPIVRGMAYVTFEYNSATPKISTTHAILSVNGQTSGRLTGKRFEIVLNNQQTWILYTLNGDITLEFRENQLFGTQSITNVLRLTKKQSDSYANSLLDTHVSVYPIGCQLKADVTDSKGAYTFIWERKGDLTKTLLHYTLAHHRQVMSSNSATGTPIQSQSSSKGPMIGYIGNVWIMIENSLSTMGFLAPRSPAPEYEDYIVAQLKKDITNGVNLAISDY
;
A
#
# COMPACT_ATOMS: atom_id res chain seq x y z
N MET A 1 66.84 32.01 -12.45
CA MET A 1 66.80 30.56 -12.13
C MET A 1 66.00 30.37 -10.85
N PHE A 2 64.67 30.33 -10.95
CA PHE A 2 63.77 29.99 -9.85
C PHE A 2 62.83 28.92 -10.40
N LEU A 3 63.01 27.67 -9.97
CA LEU A 3 62.08 26.58 -10.27
C LEU A 3 60.98 26.58 -9.20
N LEU A 4 59.74 26.89 -9.61
CA LEU A 4 58.55 26.44 -8.90
C LEU A 4 58.44 24.92 -9.09
N ARG A 5 58.48 24.15 -8.01
CA ARG A 5 57.99 22.77 -8.00
C ARG A 5 56.50 22.80 -7.68
N SER A 6 55.65 22.57 -8.70
CA SER A 6 54.25 22.22 -8.49
C SER A 6 54.18 20.89 -7.76
N LEU A 7 53.61 20.90 -6.56
CA LEU A 7 53.25 19.70 -5.83
C LEU A 7 51.86 19.27 -6.31
N THR A 8 51.79 18.30 -7.23
CA THR A 8 50.53 17.71 -7.66
C THR A 8 50.05 16.78 -6.56
N ILE A 9 49.07 17.22 -5.76
CA ILE A 9 48.35 16.35 -4.82
C ILE A 9 47.46 15.44 -5.67
N LEU A 10 47.87 14.18 -5.82
CA LEU A 10 47.01 13.12 -6.34
C LEU A 10 45.96 12.83 -5.25
N ILE A 11 44.76 13.38 -5.41
CA ILE A 11 43.61 12.93 -4.64
C ILE A 11 43.24 11.55 -5.21
N ALA A 12 43.51 10.49 -4.46
CA ALA A 12 42.98 9.18 -4.78
C ALA A 12 41.44 9.27 -4.71
N ILE A 13 40.79 9.30 -5.87
CA ILE A 13 39.35 9.11 -5.97
C ILE A 13 39.14 7.62 -5.67
N SER A 14 38.81 7.29 -4.41
CA SER A 14 38.25 5.99 -4.10
C SER A 14 36.93 5.89 -4.88
N THR A 15 36.91 5.10 -5.95
CA THR A 15 35.67 4.75 -6.63
C THR A 15 34.83 3.94 -5.66
N VAL A 16 33.87 4.60 -5.03
CA VAL A 16 32.88 3.96 -4.17
C VAL A 16 32.04 3.03 -5.06
N ILE A 17 32.21 1.72 -4.90
CA ILE A 17 31.50 0.71 -5.69
C ILE A 17 30.10 0.54 -5.09
N SER A 18 29.09 0.92 -5.85
CA SER A 18 27.69 0.62 -5.56
C SER A 18 27.35 -0.76 -6.12
N ILE A 19 26.77 -1.64 -5.31
CA ILE A 19 26.37 -3.00 -5.70
C ILE A 19 24.85 -3.10 -5.72
N ASP A 20 24.28 -3.44 -6.88
CA ASP A 20 22.86 -3.81 -7.01
C ASP A 20 22.59 -5.13 -6.28
N VAL A 21 21.69 -5.09 -5.31
CA VAL A 21 21.33 -6.26 -4.48
C VAL A 21 20.06 -6.96 -4.95
N LEU A 22 19.40 -6.48 -6.00
CA LEU A 22 18.19 -7.08 -6.58
C LEU A 22 18.52 -8.03 -7.74
N VAL A 23 19.59 -8.80 -7.59
CA VAL A 23 20.06 -9.80 -8.54
C VAL A 23 19.75 -11.21 -8.03
N PRO A 24 19.53 -12.20 -8.93
CA PRO A 24 19.30 -13.57 -8.50
C PRO A 24 20.55 -14.13 -7.79
N ILE A 25 20.34 -14.81 -6.65
CA ILE A 25 21.40 -15.61 -6.00
C ILE A 25 21.85 -16.74 -6.94
N SER A 26 20.88 -17.38 -7.60
CA SER A 26 21.09 -18.42 -8.60
C SER A 26 19.86 -18.53 -9.49
N THR A 27 20.05 -18.96 -10.74
CA THR A 27 18.97 -19.34 -11.67
C THR A 27 18.89 -20.86 -11.87
N THR A 28 19.72 -21.61 -11.14
CA THR A 28 19.71 -23.09 -11.19
C THR A 28 18.40 -23.60 -10.61
N ARG A 29 17.78 -24.54 -11.31
CA ARG A 29 16.56 -25.20 -10.83
C ARG A 29 16.84 -25.95 -9.51
N PRO A 30 15.95 -25.87 -8.50
CA PRO A 30 16.05 -26.70 -7.30
C PRO A 30 16.14 -28.20 -7.63
N ASP A 31 16.91 -28.94 -6.84
CA ASP A 31 17.04 -30.40 -7.00
C ASP A 31 15.68 -31.08 -6.76
N SER A 32 15.15 -31.68 -7.83
CA SER A 32 13.83 -32.35 -7.79
C SER A 32 13.78 -33.60 -6.92
N THR A 33 14.93 -34.13 -6.50
CA THR A 33 15.02 -35.25 -5.55
C THR A 33 14.61 -34.83 -4.15
N PHE A 34 15.01 -33.61 -3.74
CA PHE A 34 14.64 -33.02 -2.45
C PHE A 34 13.34 -32.21 -2.55
N TYR A 35 13.08 -31.57 -3.69
CA TYR A 35 11.94 -30.69 -3.92
C TYR A 35 11.14 -31.15 -5.15
N PRO A 36 10.28 -32.17 -5.00
CA PRO A 36 9.49 -32.67 -6.12
C PRO A 36 8.56 -31.57 -6.68
N ASN A 37 8.35 -31.60 -7.99
CA ASN A 37 7.48 -30.62 -8.65
C ASN A 37 6.02 -30.91 -8.30
N ILE A 38 5.37 -29.98 -7.61
CA ILE A 38 3.95 -30.08 -7.24
C ILE A 38 3.17 -28.86 -7.72
N VAL A 39 1.91 -29.09 -8.10
CA VAL A 39 0.95 -28.00 -8.30
C VAL A 39 0.29 -27.74 -6.95
N HIS A 40 0.40 -26.50 -6.45
CA HIS A 40 -0.23 -26.14 -5.18
C HIS A 40 -1.75 -26.43 -5.24
N PRO A 41 -2.34 -27.12 -4.25
CA PRO A 41 -3.74 -27.56 -4.33
C PRO A 41 -4.73 -26.39 -4.32
N ARG A 42 -4.32 -25.24 -3.78
CA ARG A 42 -5.11 -24.01 -3.79
C ARG A 42 -4.60 -23.04 -4.86
N GLN A 43 -5.38 -22.88 -5.92
CA GLN A 43 -5.12 -21.94 -7.00
C GLN A 43 -5.83 -20.59 -6.74
N PRO A 44 -5.27 -19.46 -7.23
CA PRO A 44 -5.96 -18.17 -7.17
C PRO A 44 -7.23 -18.20 -8.03
N GLN A 45 -8.36 -17.75 -7.48
CA GLN A 45 -9.68 -17.96 -8.10
C GLN A 45 -10.08 -16.87 -9.11
N ARG A 46 -9.44 -15.70 -9.06
CA ARG A 46 -9.84 -14.50 -9.82
C ARG A 46 -8.69 -13.84 -10.59
N LEU A 47 -7.66 -14.61 -10.91
CA LEU A 47 -6.48 -14.08 -11.58
C LEU A 47 -6.69 -14.11 -13.11
N LYS A 48 -6.54 -12.95 -13.76
CA LYS A 48 -6.59 -12.76 -15.22
C LYS A 48 -5.48 -11.82 -15.69
N LEU A 49 -4.24 -12.22 -15.42
CA LEU A 49 -3.08 -11.49 -15.92
C LEU A 49 -2.95 -11.67 -17.44
N SER A 50 -2.52 -10.61 -18.13
CA SER A 50 -2.19 -10.65 -19.56
C SER A 50 -1.04 -11.61 -19.87
N GLN A 51 -0.11 -11.78 -18.92
CA GLN A 51 1.03 -12.67 -19.01
C GLN A 51 1.07 -13.62 -17.80
N LYS A 52 1.37 -14.90 -18.06
CA LYS A 52 1.58 -15.88 -16.99
C LYS A 52 2.89 -15.57 -16.28
N ARG A 53 2.81 -15.31 -14.98
CA ARG A 53 3.97 -15.12 -14.09
C ARG A 53 3.65 -15.63 -12.69
N PRO A 54 4.68 -15.89 -11.86
CA PRO A 54 4.46 -16.20 -10.45
C PRO A 54 3.64 -15.10 -9.76
N LEU A 55 2.75 -15.54 -8.87
CA LEU A 55 1.94 -14.64 -8.06
C LEU A 55 2.44 -14.65 -6.63
N HIS A 56 2.45 -13.48 -5.99
CA HIS A 56 2.80 -13.37 -4.58
C HIS A 56 1.77 -14.03 -3.65
N THR A 57 2.24 -14.71 -2.60
CA THR A 57 1.39 -15.39 -1.61
C THR A 57 1.27 -14.66 -0.27
N ASN A 58 2.17 -13.72 0.04
CA ASN A 58 2.28 -13.05 1.35
C ASN A 58 2.25 -11.51 1.26
N LYS A 59 1.48 -10.96 0.30
CA LYS A 59 1.31 -9.51 0.12
C LYS A 59 -0.03 -9.03 0.69
N PHE A 60 -0.11 -7.74 0.98
CA PHE A 60 -1.28 -7.11 1.61
C PHE A 60 -2.58 -7.23 0.78
N TYR A 61 -2.46 -7.53 -0.51
CA TYR A 61 -3.55 -7.66 -1.48
C TYR A 61 -3.94 -9.11 -1.80
N THR A 62 -3.44 -10.09 -1.06
CA THR A 62 -3.67 -11.52 -1.41
C THR A 62 -5.10 -12.00 -1.13
N ASN A 63 -5.80 -11.37 -0.19
CA ASN A 63 -7.17 -11.72 0.18
C ASN A 63 -8.19 -11.81 -0.99
N PRO A 64 -8.29 -10.84 -1.93
CA PRO A 64 -9.22 -10.92 -3.06
C PRO A 64 -8.97 -12.09 -4.03
N LEU A 65 -7.76 -12.68 -4.02
CA LEU A 65 -7.41 -13.83 -4.86
C LEU A 65 -8.02 -15.14 -4.36
N LEU A 66 -8.58 -15.14 -3.14
CA LEU A 66 -9.12 -16.31 -2.46
C LEU A 66 -10.55 -16.07 -1.97
N GLY A 67 -11.32 -17.15 -1.82
CA GLY A 67 -12.65 -17.10 -1.20
C GLY A 67 -13.58 -16.17 -1.97
N PRO A 68 -14.52 -15.45 -1.34
CA PRO A 68 -15.40 -14.50 -2.01
C PRO A 68 -14.81 -13.08 -2.15
N GLY A 69 -13.58 -12.82 -1.68
CA GLY A 69 -12.95 -11.50 -1.78
C GLY A 69 -13.50 -10.41 -0.84
N SER A 70 -14.34 -10.78 0.13
CA SER A 70 -14.84 -9.89 1.18
C SER A 70 -13.85 -9.66 2.33
N ASN A 71 -12.71 -10.36 2.33
CA ASN A 71 -11.67 -10.15 3.33
C ASN A 71 -10.91 -8.84 3.06
N PRO A 72 -10.49 -8.11 4.11
CA PRO A 72 -9.89 -6.79 3.96
C PRO A 72 -8.57 -6.76 3.16
N ILE A 73 -8.41 -5.76 2.29
CA ILE A 73 -7.17 -5.36 1.67
C ILE A 73 -6.68 -4.12 2.42
N ILE A 74 -5.60 -4.27 3.19
CA ILE A 74 -5.11 -3.21 4.08
C ILE A 74 -4.00 -2.42 3.36
N THR A 75 -4.38 -1.37 2.64
CA THR A 75 -3.42 -0.52 1.90
C THR A 75 -2.78 0.54 2.79
N HIS A 76 -3.51 0.97 3.83
CA HIS A 76 -3.25 2.15 4.64
C HIS A 76 -3.28 3.47 3.82
N PRO A 77 -3.95 4.55 4.29
CA PRO A 77 -4.86 4.56 5.43
C PRO A 77 -6.18 3.82 5.13
N PHE A 78 -6.49 3.62 3.86
CA PHE A 78 -7.71 2.92 3.45
C PHE A 78 -7.63 1.41 3.70
N VAL A 79 -8.79 0.83 3.96
CA VAL A 79 -9.03 -0.61 3.95
C VAL A 79 -10.17 -0.90 2.99
N LEU A 80 -9.96 -1.85 2.09
CA LEU A 80 -10.89 -2.13 0.99
C LEU A 80 -11.41 -3.56 1.07
N PHE A 81 -12.66 -3.80 0.68
CA PHE A 81 -13.20 -5.16 0.62
C PHE A 81 -14.42 -5.21 -0.30
N MET A 82 -14.60 -6.35 -0.98
CA MET A 82 -15.69 -6.52 -1.93
C MET A 82 -17.03 -6.70 -1.21
N ASN A 83 -18.08 -6.08 -1.73
CA ASN A 83 -19.44 -6.24 -1.22
C ASN A 83 -20.04 -7.56 -1.70
N LEU A 84 -20.46 -8.42 -0.78
CA LEU A 84 -21.13 -9.69 -1.07
C LEU A 84 -22.60 -9.51 -1.49
N GLU A 85 -23.18 -8.37 -1.15
CA GLU A 85 -24.57 -8.02 -1.37
C GLU A 85 -24.67 -6.64 -2.03
N SER A 86 -25.87 -6.28 -2.50
CA SER A 86 -26.12 -4.97 -3.09
C SER A 86 -25.82 -3.83 -2.08
N PRO A 87 -25.13 -2.75 -2.50
CA PRO A 87 -24.62 -2.51 -3.85
C PRO A 87 -23.36 -3.33 -4.14
N TYR A 88 -23.39 -4.10 -5.23
CA TYR A 88 -22.25 -4.90 -5.67
C TYR A 88 -21.13 -3.97 -6.14
N GLY A 89 -19.93 -4.15 -5.58
CA GLY A 89 -18.84 -3.22 -5.77
C GLY A 89 -17.83 -3.37 -4.64
N ILE A 90 -17.26 -2.25 -4.20
CA ILE A 90 -16.24 -2.25 -3.16
C ILE A 90 -16.57 -1.25 -2.06
N SER A 91 -16.32 -1.66 -0.82
CA SER A 91 -16.38 -0.79 0.35
C SER A 91 -15.00 -0.25 0.69
N ILE A 92 -14.97 1.00 1.13
CA ILE A 92 -13.81 1.73 1.61
C ILE A 92 -14.03 2.05 3.08
N SER A 93 -13.12 1.59 3.93
CA SER A 93 -13.01 2.03 5.32
C SER A 93 -11.83 2.99 5.48
N CYS A 94 -12.04 4.05 6.25
CA CYS A 94 -11.02 4.99 6.70
C CYS A 94 -11.33 5.39 8.16
N THR A 95 -11.43 4.38 9.03
CA THR A 95 -11.67 4.58 10.46
C THR A 95 -10.34 4.85 11.17
N GLU A 96 -10.27 5.96 11.88
CA GLU A 96 -9.06 6.35 12.64
C GLU A 96 -9.15 5.95 14.12
N GLN A 97 -10.32 5.52 14.58
CA GLN A 97 -10.55 5.08 15.95
C GLN A 97 -10.11 3.63 16.15
N LEU A 98 -9.28 3.41 17.16
CA LEU A 98 -8.95 2.09 17.68
C LEU A 98 -9.92 1.72 18.80
N SER A 99 -10.32 0.45 18.85
CA SER A 99 -10.99 -0.10 20.03
C SER A 99 -9.99 -0.92 20.83
N PHE A 100 -9.87 -0.60 22.11
CA PHE A 100 -8.94 -1.28 23.01
C PHE A 100 -9.65 -2.40 23.77
N GLY A 101 -8.98 -3.54 23.86
CA GLY A 101 -9.43 -4.67 24.66
C GLY A 101 -9.21 -4.47 26.15
N PRO A 102 -9.36 -5.54 26.95
CA PRO A 102 -9.15 -5.48 28.40
C PRO A 102 -7.76 -4.95 28.77
N HIS A 103 -7.74 -4.11 29.80
CA HIS A 103 -6.51 -3.61 30.41
C HIS A 103 -5.78 -4.73 31.15
N ILE A 104 -4.45 -4.72 31.05
CA ILE A 104 -3.57 -5.52 31.92
C ILE A 104 -3.26 -4.72 33.19
N ASP A 105 -3.02 -3.41 33.03
CA ASP A 105 -2.82 -2.42 34.10
C ASP A 105 -3.18 -1.00 33.61
N SER A 106 -2.80 0.03 34.36
CA SER A 106 -3.10 1.45 34.07
C SER A 106 -2.48 1.98 32.77
N THR A 107 -1.50 1.29 32.18
CA THR A 107 -0.76 1.75 30.99
C THR A 107 -0.81 0.78 29.82
N ARG A 108 -1.24 -0.46 30.05
CA ARG A 108 -1.18 -1.54 29.04
C ARG A 108 -2.53 -2.18 28.79
N VAL A 109 -2.75 -2.54 27.54
CA VAL A 109 -3.93 -3.26 27.03
C VAL A 109 -3.48 -4.57 26.39
N LYS A 110 -4.32 -5.62 26.45
CA LYS A 110 -3.99 -6.93 25.86
C LYS A 110 -3.93 -6.89 24.33
N TYR A 111 -4.83 -6.12 23.72
CA TYR A 111 -4.91 -5.95 22.27
C TYR A 111 -5.62 -4.64 21.93
N PHE A 112 -5.48 -4.22 20.68
CA PHE A 112 -6.36 -3.25 20.04
C PHE A 112 -6.88 -3.85 18.73
N ILE A 113 -8.05 -3.40 18.31
CA ILE A 113 -8.63 -3.77 17.02
C ILE A 113 -8.93 -2.51 16.21
N ASN A 114 -8.89 -2.68 14.88
CA ASN A 114 -9.38 -1.67 13.95
C ASN A 114 -10.82 -1.98 13.61
N VAL A 115 -11.68 -0.98 13.78
CA VAL A 115 -13.07 -1.10 13.36
C VAL A 115 -13.15 -0.82 11.86
N ILE A 116 -13.41 -1.86 11.08
CA ILE A 116 -13.61 -1.75 9.64
C ILE A 116 -15.10 -1.51 9.37
N LEU A 117 -15.42 -0.33 8.84
CA LEU A 117 -16.78 0.09 8.49
C LEU A 117 -16.86 0.41 7.00
N LYS A 118 -18.06 0.27 6.42
CA LYS A 118 -18.33 0.65 5.02
C LYS A 118 -18.53 2.18 4.93
N ASN A 119 -17.48 2.95 5.21
CA ASN A 119 -17.57 4.42 5.27
C ASN A 119 -18.05 5.01 3.95
N ILE A 120 -17.53 4.51 2.83
CA ILE A 120 -18.02 4.78 1.48
C ILE A 120 -18.07 3.45 0.73
N GLN A 121 -19.08 3.26 -0.12
CA GLN A 121 -19.21 2.14 -1.03
C GLN A 121 -19.30 2.67 -2.44
N VAL A 122 -18.53 2.07 -3.35
CA VAL A 122 -18.46 2.47 -4.75
C VAL A 122 -18.91 1.30 -5.61
N SER A 123 -19.85 1.59 -6.50
CA SER A 123 -20.54 0.63 -7.36
C SER A 123 -20.92 1.30 -8.68
N ALA A 124 -21.61 0.55 -9.54
CA ALA A 124 -22.28 1.06 -10.71
C ALA A 124 -23.73 0.59 -10.71
N THR A 125 -24.65 1.38 -11.25
CA THR A 125 -26.08 1.04 -11.34
C THR A 125 -26.31 -0.27 -12.10
N GLU A 126 -25.44 -0.56 -13.07
CA GLU A 126 -25.49 -1.76 -13.89
C GLU A 126 -25.04 -3.04 -13.16
N PHE A 127 -24.36 -2.93 -12.01
CA PHE A 127 -23.81 -4.09 -11.30
C PHE A 127 -24.91 -4.83 -10.53
N SER A 128 -25.33 -5.97 -11.06
CA SER A 128 -26.39 -6.82 -10.49
C SER A 128 -25.87 -8.02 -9.71
N THR A 129 -24.58 -8.34 -9.80
CA THR A 129 -23.90 -9.40 -9.04
C THR A 129 -22.47 -9.01 -8.72
N GLN A 130 -21.84 -9.69 -7.75
CA GLN A 130 -20.41 -9.49 -7.48
C GLN A 130 -19.57 -10.19 -8.54
N LYS A 131 -18.99 -9.42 -9.47
CA LYS A 131 -18.05 -9.91 -10.48
C LYS A 131 -16.81 -9.03 -10.51
N PHE A 132 -15.66 -9.65 -10.29
CA PHE A 132 -14.38 -8.98 -10.36
C PHE A 132 -13.23 -9.93 -10.65
N GLU A 133 -12.16 -9.36 -11.21
CA GLU A 133 -10.93 -10.06 -11.56
C GLU A 133 -9.71 -9.22 -11.17
N ILE A 134 -8.61 -9.90 -10.86
CA ILE A 134 -7.29 -9.30 -10.68
C ILE A 134 -6.58 -9.35 -12.03
N ILE A 135 -6.36 -8.18 -12.60
CA ILE A 135 -5.86 -8.04 -13.98
C ILE A 135 -4.37 -7.65 -14.04
N ASP A 136 -3.82 -7.14 -12.93
CA ASP A 136 -2.40 -6.80 -12.85
C ASP A 136 -1.88 -6.81 -11.40
N VAL A 137 -0.56 -6.98 -11.24
CA VAL A 137 0.20 -6.83 -10.00
C VAL A 137 1.58 -6.23 -10.32
N ASP A 138 2.19 -5.45 -9.46
CA ASP A 138 3.59 -5.08 -9.69
C ASP A 138 4.55 -6.19 -9.24
N ASP A 139 5.77 -6.18 -9.79
CA ASP A 139 6.81 -7.15 -9.44
C ASP A 139 7.28 -7.05 -7.98
N PRO A 140 7.49 -5.85 -7.37
CA PRO A 140 7.88 -5.78 -5.96
C PRO A 140 6.72 -6.02 -4.97
N GLY A 141 5.48 -6.08 -5.43
CA GLY A 141 4.30 -6.36 -4.62
C GLY A 141 3.80 -5.17 -3.79
N PHE A 142 3.91 -3.93 -4.30
CA PHE A 142 3.30 -2.74 -3.73
C PHE A 142 1.93 -2.40 -4.33
N SER A 143 1.54 -3.05 -5.44
CA SER A 143 0.26 -2.83 -6.09
C SER A 143 -0.43 -4.10 -6.61
N LEU A 144 -1.73 -3.95 -6.80
CA LEU A 144 -2.60 -4.87 -7.53
C LEU A 144 -3.68 -4.06 -8.24
N THR A 145 -4.05 -4.44 -9.45
CA THR A 145 -5.16 -3.82 -10.19
C THR A 145 -6.34 -4.76 -10.27
N LEU A 146 -7.48 -4.30 -9.76
CA LEU A 146 -8.75 -5.01 -9.74
C LEU A 146 -9.69 -4.44 -10.80
N LYS A 147 -10.42 -5.29 -11.51
CA LYS A 147 -11.50 -4.90 -12.42
C LYS A 147 -12.82 -5.47 -11.92
N MET A 148 -13.77 -4.60 -11.59
CA MET A 148 -15.17 -4.96 -11.35
C MET A 148 -15.95 -4.77 -12.66
N TYR A 149 -16.92 -5.62 -12.95
CA TYR A 149 -17.67 -5.54 -14.20
C TYR A 149 -19.06 -6.14 -14.09
N GLN A 150 -19.92 -5.82 -15.04
CA GLN A 150 -21.19 -6.50 -15.24
C GLN A 150 -21.05 -7.51 -16.39
N GLU A 151 -21.46 -8.76 -16.18
CA GLU A 151 -21.48 -9.76 -17.24
C GLU A 151 -22.43 -9.35 -18.36
N ASN A 152 -22.05 -9.65 -19.61
CA ASN A 152 -22.79 -9.28 -20.82
C ASN A 152 -23.01 -7.75 -20.98
N SER A 153 -22.14 -6.93 -20.39
CA SER A 153 -22.12 -5.48 -20.53
C SER A 153 -20.69 -4.97 -20.69
N GLN A 154 -20.53 -3.76 -21.24
CA GLN A 154 -19.26 -3.04 -21.28
C GLN A 154 -18.96 -2.29 -19.97
N SER A 155 -19.95 -2.20 -19.07
CA SER A 155 -19.86 -1.52 -17.79
C SER A 155 -18.79 -2.16 -16.91
N SER A 156 -17.75 -1.39 -16.59
CA SER A 156 -16.70 -1.84 -15.68
C SER A 156 -16.07 -0.68 -14.92
N ILE A 157 -15.41 -1.03 -13.81
CA ILE A 157 -14.60 -0.13 -13.00
C ILE A 157 -13.24 -0.80 -12.79
N ILE A 158 -12.18 -0.17 -13.27
CA ILE A 158 -10.80 -0.58 -13.00
C ILE A 158 -10.26 0.23 -11.83
N MET A 159 -9.58 -0.45 -10.91
CA MET A 159 -9.12 0.12 -9.65
C MET A 159 -7.68 -0.30 -9.40
N PRO A 160 -6.70 0.59 -9.65
CA PRO A 160 -5.34 0.38 -9.17
C PRO A 160 -5.31 0.53 -7.65
N ILE A 161 -4.84 -0.49 -6.96
CA ILE A 161 -4.71 -0.54 -5.50
C ILE A 161 -3.23 -0.49 -5.15
N VAL A 162 -2.76 0.64 -4.65
CA VAL A 162 -1.36 0.84 -4.27
C VAL A 162 -1.27 1.14 -2.78
N ARG A 163 -0.31 0.50 -2.09
CA ARG A 163 -0.07 0.71 -0.67
C ARG A 163 0.27 2.17 -0.37
N GLY A 164 -0.42 2.80 0.57
CA GLY A 164 -0.20 4.22 0.91
C GLY A 164 -0.90 5.24 0.01
N MET A 165 -1.70 4.84 -0.97
CA MET A 165 -2.37 5.80 -1.88
C MET A 165 -3.17 6.87 -1.11
N ALA A 166 -3.04 8.13 -1.52
CA ALA A 166 -3.74 9.25 -0.88
C ALA A 166 -5.22 9.37 -1.29
N TYR A 167 -5.60 8.71 -2.39
CA TYR A 167 -6.96 8.65 -2.91
C TYR A 167 -7.21 7.25 -3.44
N VAL A 168 -8.42 6.74 -3.20
CA VAL A 168 -8.91 5.53 -3.86
C VAL A 168 -9.37 5.92 -5.26
N THR A 169 -8.92 5.19 -6.28
CA THR A 169 -9.10 5.57 -7.69
C THR A 169 -9.98 4.55 -8.42
N PHE A 170 -10.93 5.04 -9.20
CA PHE A 170 -11.92 4.25 -9.93
C PHE A 170 -12.00 4.73 -11.38
N GLU A 171 -11.49 3.93 -12.31
CA GLU A 171 -11.59 4.17 -13.74
C GLU A 171 -12.88 3.53 -14.28
N TYR A 172 -13.95 4.32 -14.37
CA TYR A 172 -15.22 3.91 -14.94
C TYR A 172 -15.12 3.80 -16.46
N ASN A 173 -15.72 2.76 -17.02
CA ASN A 173 -15.92 2.58 -18.46
C ASN A 173 -17.37 2.18 -18.74
N SER A 174 -18.11 3.02 -19.45
CA SER A 174 -19.52 2.78 -19.82
C SER A 174 -20.39 2.33 -18.64
N ALA A 175 -20.20 2.93 -17.46
CA ALA A 175 -20.86 2.56 -16.22
C ALA A 175 -21.39 3.79 -15.49
N THR A 176 -22.55 3.68 -14.85
CA THR A 176 -23.22 4.77 -14.15
C THR A 176 -22.83 4.76 -12.68
N PRO A 177 -22.09 5.76 -12.15
CA PRO A 177 -21.61 5.73 -10.77
C PRO A 177 -22.74 5.58 -9.75
N LYS A 178 -22.54 4.71 -8.76
CA LYS A 178 -23.40 4.61 -7.59
C LYS A 178 -22.52 4.66 -6.35
N ILE A 179 -22.72 5.67 -5.52
CA ILE A 179 -21.98 5.86 -4.27
C ILE A 179 -22.96 5.79 -3.11
N SER A 180 -22.68 4.94 -2.15
CA SER A 180 -23.49 4.79 -0.94
C SER A 180 -22.61 4.70 0.30
N THR A 181 -23.24 4.59 1.45
CA THR A 181 -22.55 4.48 2.74
C THR A 181 -23.46 3.76 3.74
N THR A 182 -22.89 3.17 4.79
CA THR A 182 -23.67 2.71 5.96
C THR A 182 -23.98 3.84 6.95
N HIS A 183 -23.38 5.01 6.76
CA HIS A 183 -23.64 6.22 7.53
C HIS A 183 -24.76 7.04 6.87
N ALA A 184 -25.28 8.06 7.55
CA ALA A 184 -26.17 9.02 6.92
C ALA A 184 -25.35 10.11 6.22
N ILE A 185 -25.66 10.41 4.96
CA ILE A 185 -25.20 11.56 4.21
C ILE A 185 -26.02 12.75 4.69
N LEU A 186 -25.37 13.68 5.38
CA LEU A 186 -25.99 14.90 5.88
C LEU A 186 -26.15 15.94 4.77
N SER A 187 -25.14 16.07 3.91
CA SER A 187 -25.22 16.92 2.72
C SER A 187 -24.17 16.53 1.68
N VAL A 188 -24.43 16.94 0.44
CA VAL A 188 -23.45 16.91 -0.66
C VAL A 188 -23.35 18.32 -1.22
N ASN A 189 -22.15 18.93 -1.14
CA ASN A 189 -21.95 20.35 -1.46
C ASN A 189 -22.98 21.28 -0.78
N GLY A 190 -23.37 20.97 0.46
CA GLY A 190 -24.37 21.73 1.22
C GLY A 190 -25.84 21.45 0.86
N GLN A 191 -26.11 20.60 -0.14
CA GLN A 191 -27.47 20.19 -0.51
C GLN A 191 -27.87 18.88 0.20
N THR A 192 -29.13 18.76 0.60
CA THR A 192 -29.66 17.56 1.29
C THR A 192 -30.38 16.58 0.35
N SER A 193 -30.63 16.98 -0.89
CA SER A 193 -31.17 16.13 -1.97
C SER A 193 -31.02 16.85 -3.32
N GLY A 194 -31.37 16.17 -4.41
CA GLY A 194 -31.46 16.76 -5.75
C GLY A 194 -30.22 16.51 -6.61
N ARG A 195 -30.16 17.17 -7.76
CA ARG A 195 -29.09 16.99 -8.75
C ARG A 195 -27.97 18.01 -8.56
N LEU A 196 -26.74 17.53 -8.61
CA LEU A 196 -25.52 18.33 -8.51
C LEU A 196 -24.63 18.00 -9.70
N THR A 197 -24.12 19.03 -10.38
CA THR A 197 -23.19 18.89 -11.49
C THR A 197 -21.87 19.54 -11.14
N GLY A 198 -20.76 18.87 -11.44
CA GLY A 198 -19.43 19.42 -11.25
C GLY A 198 -18.34 18.36 -11.26
N LYS A 199 -17.12 18.77 -10.86
CA LYS A 199 -15.94 17.90 -10.77
C LYS A 199 -15.51 17.53 -9.36
N ARG A 200 -16.17 18.12 -8.36
CA ARG A 200 -15.81 18.00 -6.95
C ARG A 200 -17.07 17.98 -6.10
N PHE A 201 -17.21 16.95 -5.28
CA PHE A 201 -18.36 16.76 -4.40
C PHE A 201 -17.88 16.47 -2.98
N GLU A 202 -18.19 17.36 -2.03
CA GLU A 202 -17.98 17.14 -0.61
C GLU A 202 -19.19 16.41 -0.02
N ILE A 203 -18.99 15.20 0.45
CA ILE A 203 -20.00 14.31 1.02
C ILE A 203 -19.81 14.32 2.54
N VAL A 204 -20.70 15.01 3.26
CA VAL A 204 -20.65 15.13 4.72
C VAL A 204 -21.45 13.98 5.33
N LEU A 205 -20.83 13.21 6.20
CA LEU A 205 -21.44 12.05 6.87
C LEU A 205 -21.76 12.34 8.35
N ASN A 206 -22.73 11.62 8.92
CA ASN A 206 -23.12 11.75 10.32
C ASN A 206 -22.10 11.18 11.33
N ASN A 207 -21.01 10.56 10.86
CA ASN A 207 -19.90 10.09 11.68
C ASN A 207 -18.76 11.11 11.78
N GLN A 208 -19.04 12.39 11.50
CA GLN A 208 -18.08 13.51 11.51
C GLN A 208 -16.98 13.43 10.43
N GLN A 209 -17.08 12.50 9.49
CA GLN A 209 -16.20 12.46 8.32
C GLN A 209 -16.82 13.24 7.17
N THR A 210 -15.99 13.98 6.44
CA THR A 210 -16.31 14.51 5.12
C THR A 210 -15.42 13.83 4.10
N TRP A 211 -16.00 13.33 3.02
CA TRP A 211 -15.29 12.75 1.89
C TRP A 211 -15.33 13.71 0.71
N ILE A 212 -14.27 13.71 -0.10
CA ILE A 212 -14.24 14.47 -1.35
C ILE A 212 -14.17 13.47 -2.50
N LEU A 213 -15.16 13.53 -3.37
CA LEU A 213 -15.19 12.85 -4.66
C LEU A 213 -14.73 13.82 -5.75
N TYR A 214 -13.74 13.41 -6.52
CA TYR A 214 -13.24 14.14 -7.68
C TYR A 214 -13.53 13.39 -8.98
N THR A 215 -13.69 14.14 -10.06
CA THR A 215 -13.74 13.66 -11.44
C THR A 215 -12.53 14.23 -12.19
N LEU A 216 -11.86 13.41 -13.01
CA LEU A 216 -10.70 13.91 -13.77
C LEU A 216 -11.08 14.43 -15.15
N ASN A 217 -12.06 13.81 -15.81
CA ASN A 217 -12.41 14.11 -17.19
C ASN A 217 -13.78 14.80 -17.27
N GLY A 218 -13.80 16.12 -17.10
CA GLY A 218 -15.03 16.91 -17.20
C GLY A 218 -15.99 16.71 -16.03
N ASP A 219 -17.10 17.44 -16.09
CA ASP A 219 -18.14 17.42 -15.06
C ASP A 219 -18.98 16.16 -15.17
N ILE A 220 -19.49 15.68 -14.04
CA ILE A 220 -20.56 14.68 -14.01
C ILE A 220 -21.76 15.25 -13.26
N THR A 221 -22.94 14.70 -13.50
CA THR A 221 -24.14 14.98 -12.71
C THR A 221 -24.46 13.79 -11.82
N LEU A 222 -24.59 14.06 -10.52
CA LEU A 222 -25.04 13.10 -9.51
C LEU A 222 -26.39 13.54 -8.95
N GLU A 223 -27.30 12.60 -8.76
CA GLU A 223 -28.55 12.79 -8.06
C GLU A 223 -28.42 12.23 -6.63
N PHE A 224 -28.51 13.12 -5.64
CA PHE A 224 -28.57 12.76 -4.23
C PHE A 224 -30.01 12.49 -3.82
N ARG A 225 -30.31 11.21 -3.54
CA ARG A 225 -31.60 10.76 -3.03
C ARG A 225 -31.41 9.52 -2.17
N GLU A 226 -32.30 9.30 -1.21
CA GLU A 226 -32.35 8.05 -0.41
C GLU A 226 -31.00 7.67 0.21
N ASN A 227 -30.25 8.66 0.73
CA ASN A 227 -28.94 8.44 1.34
C ASN A 227 -27.86 7.89 0.37
N GLN A 228 -28.02 8.12 -0.93
CA GLN A 228 -27.14 7.61 -1.99
C GLN A 228 -26.95 8.65 -3.10
N LEU A 229 -25.82 8.56 -3.80
CA LEU A 229 -25.52 9.36 -4.98
C LEU A 229 -25.57 8.46 -6.22
N PHE A 230 -26.41 8.83 -7.18
CA PHE A 230 -26.55 8.13 -8.45
C PHE A 230 -26.07 9.03 -9.59
N GLY A 231 -25.19 8.52 -10.45
CA GLY A 231 -24.95 9.14 -11.74
C GLY A 231 -26.24 9.19 -12.55
N THR A 232 -26.47 10.30 -13.25
CA THR A 232 -27.65 10.43 -14.12
C THR A 232 -27.45 9.76 -15.48
N GLN A 233 -26.22 9.35 -15.80
CA GLN A 233 -25.84 8.68 -17.04
C GLN A 233 -24.59 7.82 -16.84
N SER A 234 -24.33 6.91 -17.78
CA SER A 234 -23.08 6.17 -17.84
C SER A 234 -21.92 7.10 -18.20
N ILE A 235 -20.74 6.81 -17.65
CA ILE A 235 -19.52 7.60 -17.89
C ILE A 235 -18.34 6.72 -18.28
N THR A 236 -17.40 7.34 -18.98
CA THR A 236 -16.02 6.86 -19.12
C THR A 236 -15.11 7.95 -18.53
N ASN A 237 -14.76 7.78 -17.26
CA ASN A 237 -14.09 8.81 -16.46
C ASN A 237 -13.30 8.17 -15.32
N VAL A 238 -12.35 8.92 -14.75
CA VAL A 238 -11.67 8.53 -13.52
C VAL A 238 -12.27 9.31 -12.36
N LEU A 239 -12.83 8.57 -11.39
CA LEU A 239 -13.30 9.10 -10.13
C LEU A 239 -12.28 8.81 -9.03
N ARG A 240 -12.04 9.78 -8.15
CA ARG A 240 -11.11 9.62 -7.02
C ARG A 240 -11.75 10.06 -5.71
N LEU A 241 -11.58 9.27 -4.67
CA LEU A 241 -12.14 9.52 -3.34
C LEU A 241 -11.05 9.64 -2.30
N THR A 242 -11.18 10.63 -1.43
CA THR A 242 -10.32 10.78 -0.25
C THR A 242 -11.08 11.41 0.91
N LYS A 243 -10.54 11.28 2.12
CA LYS A 243 -11.09 11.94 3.31
C LYS A 243 -10.63 13.39 3.35
N LYS A 244 -11.58 14.33 3.48
CA LYS A 244 -11.33 15.76 3.66
C LYS A 244 -10.52 15.99 4.93
N GLN A 245 -9.55 16.89 4.86
CA GLN A 245 -8.72 17.31 5.99
C GLN A 245 -9.41 18.45 6.76
N SER A 246 -9.11 18.59 8.05
CA SER A 246 -9.56 19.76 8.82
C SER A 246 -8.87 21.06 8.39
N ASP A 247 -7.61 20.96 7.95
CA ASP A 247 -6.81 22.06 7.44
C ASP A 247 -7.19 22.41 5.98
N SER A 248 -7.51 23.69 5.72
CA SER A 248 -7.86 24.19 4.39
C SER A 248 -6.70 24.16 3.40
N TYR A 249 -5.47 24.41 3.85
CA TYR A 249 -4.28 24.31 3.00
C TYR A 249 -4.02 22.84 2.61
N ALA A 250 -4.20 21.91 3.55
CA ALA A 250 -4.13 20.47 3.25
C ALA A 250 -5.17 20.05 2.18
N ASN A 251 -6.39 20.61 2.22
CA ASN A 251 -7.39 20.37 1.18
C ASN A 251 -6.99 20.98 -0.17
N SER A 252 -6.37 22.15 -0.20
CA SER A 252 -5.87 22.74 -1.47
C SER A 252 -4.77 21.90 -2.12
N LEU A 253 -3.93 21.23 -1.31
CA LEU A 253 -2.94 20.26 -1.79
C LEU A 253 -3.65 19.00 -2.33
N LEU A 254 -4.73 18.54 -1.67
CA LEU A 254 -5.53 17.45 -2.22
C LEU A 254 -6.12 17.81 -3.60
N ASP A 255 -6.65 19.03 -3.76
CA ASP A 255 -7.20 19.50 -5.04
C ASP A 255 -6.09 19.59 -6.12
N THR A 256 -4.90 20.05 -5.75
CA THR A 256 -3.76 20.28 -6.66
C THR A 256 -3.18 18.97 -7.23
N HIS A 257 -3.15 17.91 -6.42
CA HIS A 257 -2.48 16.65 -6.74
C HIS A 257 -3.42 15.51 -7.15
N VAL A 258 -4.72 15.81 -7.35
CA VAL A 258 -5.72 14.78 -7.66
C VAL A 258 -5.63 14.21 -9.08
N SER A 259 -5.06 14.94 -10.04
CA SER A 259 -5.03 14.49 -11.44
C SER A 259 -4.00 13.40 -11.75
N VAL A 260 -3.11 13.07 -10.80
CA VAL A 260 -2.11 12.00 -10.92
C VAL A 260 -2.28 10.96 -9.82
N TYR A 261 -2.11 9.68 -10.16
CA TYR A 261 -2.31 8.58 -9.22
C TYR A 261 -1.34 7.43 -9.46
N PRO A 262 -1.01 6.66 -8.40
CA PRO A 262 -0.08 5.54 -8.52
C PRO A 262 -0.81 4.31 -9.08
N ILE A 263 -0.11 3.53 -9.90
CA ILE A 263 -0.59 2.25 -10.46
C ILE A 263 0.36 1.08 -10.12
N GLY A 264 1.58 1.38 -9.71
CA GLY A 264 2.62 0.39 -9.44
C GLY A 264 3.86 1.04 -8.84
N CYS A 265 4.91 0.25 -8.71
CA CYS A 265 6.19 0.71 -8.20
C CYS A 265 7.32 -0.12 -8.82
N GLN A 266 8.40 0.56 -9.17
CA GLN A 266 9.68 -0.08 -9.41
C GLN A 266 10.55 0.12 -8.18
N LEU A 267 11.24 -0.95 -7.78
CA LEU A 267 12.16 -0.91 -6.66
C LEU A 267 13.59 -1.03 -7.19
N LYS A 268 14.46 -0.14 -6.75
CA LYS A 268 15.91 -0.29 -6.87
C LYS A 268 16.52 -0.39 -5.49
N ALA A 269 17.57 -1.18 -5.33
CA ALA A 269 18.30 -1.24 -4.08
C ALA A 269 19.78 -1.45 -4.34
N ASP A 270 20.58 -0.67 -3.65
CA ASP A 270 22.01 -0.63 -3.81
C ASP A 270 22.68 -0.61 -2.44
N VAL A 271 23.82 -1.28 -2.31
CA VAL A 271 24.65 -1.23 -1.10
C VAL A 271 25.98 -0.59 -1.44
N THR A 272 26.43 0.28 -0.54
CA THR A 272 27.71 0.98 -0.62
C THR A 272 28.37 0.91 0.76
N ASP A 273 29.45 0.14 0.89
CA ASP A 273 30.12 -0.14 2.16
C ASP A 273 29.12 -0.56 3.25
N SER A 274 28.97 0.26 4.31
CA SER A 274 28.04 0.04 5.43
C SER A 274 26.70 0.78 5.27
N LYS A 275 26.36 1.24 4.06
CA LYS A 275 25.14 1.98 3.77
C LYS A 275 24.28 1.20 2.78
N GLY A 276 23.00 1.09 3.08
CA GLY A 276 21.99 0.58 2.15
C GLY A 276 21.17 1.74 1.62
N ALA A 277 20.92 1.76 0.31
CA ALA A 277 19.96 2.66 -0.30
C ALA A 277 18.90 1.84 -1.04
N TYR A 278 17.63 2.22 -0.91
CA TYR A 278 16.57 1.66 -1.74
C TYR A 278 15.66 2.78 -2.22
N THR A 279 15.23 2.68 -3.48
CA THR A 279 14.49 3.73 -4.16
C THR A 279 13.16 3.18 -4.65
N PHE A 280 12.06 3.77 -4.18
CA PHE A 280 10.74 3.56 -4.74
C PHE A 280 10.54 4.54 -5.91
N ILE A 281 10.34 4.01 -7.11
CA ILE A 281 10.00 4.79 -8.30
C ILE A 281 8.53 4.50 -8.60
N TRP A 282 7.65 5.41 -8.22
CA TRP A 282 6.21 5.19 -8.35
C TRP A 282 5.80 5.26 -9.81
N GLU A 283 5.17 4.19 -10.29
CA GLU A 283 4.51 4.17 -11.60
C GLU A 283 3.18 4.90 -11.48
N ARG A 284 2.90 5.80 -12.43
CA ARG A 284 1.81 6.77 -12.32
C ARG A 284 0.98 6.83 -13.60
N LYS A 285 -0.27 7.25 -13.45
CA LYS A 285 -1.21 7.53 -14.53
C LYS A 285 -1.98 8.82 -14.26
N GLY A 286 -2.61 9.37 -15.29
CA GLY A 286 -3.31 10.65 -15.26
C GLY A 286 -2.44 11.78 -15.82
N ASP A 287 -2.51 12.96 -15.23
CA ASP A 287 -1.71 14.12 -15.62
C ASP A 287 -0.29 14.01 -15.04
N LEU A 288 0.63 13.46 -15.83
CA LEU A 288 2.02 13.24 -15.40
C LEU A 288 2.83 14.52 -15.19
N THR A 289 2.31 15.70 -15.57
CA THR A 289 2.92 17.01 -15.26
C THR A 289 2.77 17.37 -13.78
N LYS A 290 1.83 16.73 -13.06
CA LYS A 290 1.69 16.86 -11.60
C LYS A 290 2.56 15.85 -10.87
N THR A 291 2.95 16.23 -9.66
CA THR A 291 3.69 15.35 -8.74
C THR A 291 2.72 14.50 -7.92
N LEU A 292 3.09 13.26 -7.64
CA LEU A 292 2.27 12.35 -6.85
C LEU A 292 2.21 12.76 -5.38
N LEU A 293 1.01 12.80 -4.81
CA LEU A 293 0.77 12.82 -3.36
C LEU A 293 0.51 11.40 -2.85
N HIS A 294 1.26 10.96 -1.84
CA HIS A 294 1.25 9.57 -1.36
C HIS A 294 1.57 9.52 0.14
N TYR A 295 0.86 8.70 0.91
CA TYR A 295 1.07 8.60 2.37
C TYR A 295 2.32 7.80 2.74
N THR A 296 3.07 8.32 3.71
CA THR A 296 4.25 7.69 4.31
C THR A 296 3.96 7.14 5.70
N LEU A 297 4.67 6.08 6.07
CA LEU A 297 4.75 5.55 7.43
C LEU A 297 5.93 6.19 8.19
N ALA A 298 5.94 6.06 9.52
CA ALA A 298 7.00 6.63 10.37
C ALA A 298 8.41 6.20 9.93
N HIS A 299 8.62 4.89 9.71
CA HIS A 299 9.91 4.38 9.26
C HIS A 299 10.31 4.88 7.87
N HIS A 300 9.35 5.18 6.97
CA HIS A 300 9.69 5.81 5.70
C HIS A 300 10.34 7.18 5.96
N ARG A 301 9.70 8.03 6.77
CA ARG A 301 10.18 9.39 7.03
C ARG A 301 11.52 9.43 7.76
N GLN A 302 11.83 8.40 8.55
CA GLN A 302 13.08 8.31 9.30
C GLN A 302 14.31 8.18 8.37
N VAL A 303 14.16 7.51 7.23
CA VAL A 303 15.29 7.18 6.34
C VAL A 303 15.14 7.80 4.94
N MET A 304 14.04 8.48 4.66
CA MET A 304 13.83 9.17 3.40
C MET A 304 14.77 10.37 3.27
N SER A 305 15.47 10.44 2.13
CA SER A 305 16.27 11.61 1.76
C SER A 305 15.37 12.84 1.60
N SER A 306 15.76 13.95 2.24
CA SER A 306 15.05 15.23 2.22
C SER A 306 14.83 15.80 0.83
N ASN A 307 15.63 15.39 -0.15
CA ASN A 307 15.57 15.89 -1.52
C ASN A 307 14.66 15.05 -2.42
N SER A 308 14.13 13.92 -1.94
CA SER A 308 13.34 12.98 -2.76
C SER A 308 11.84 13.27 -2.74
N ALA A 309 11.30 13.70 -1.60
CA ALA A 309 9.90 14.05 -1.45
C ALA A 309 9.70 15.04 -0.29
N THR A 310 8.62 15.83 -0.37
CA THR A 310 8.31 16.88 0.60
C THR A 310 7.09 16.51 1.42
N GLY A 311 7.19 16.61 2.75
CA GLY A 311 6.07 16.39 3.65
C GLY A 311 4.98 17.46 3.54
N THR A 312 3.75 17.09 3.85
CA THR A 312 2.57 17.97 3.81
C THR A 312 1.82 17.93 5.13
N PRO A 313 0.89 18.88 5.41
CA PRO A 313 -0.01 18.79 6.55
C PRO A 313 -1.12 17.73 6.40
N ILE A 314 -1.19 17.01 5.29
CA ILE A 314 -2.19 15.96 5.06
C ILE A 314 -1.86 14.76 5.95
N GLN A 315 -2.81 14.34 6.78
CA GLN A 315 -2.63 13.27 7.75
C GLN A 315 -3.77 12.26 7.69
N SER A 316 -3.49 11.04 8.12
CA SER A 316 -4.50 10.02 8.43
C SER A 316 -3.90 8.99 9.37
N GLN A 317 -4.71 8.05 9.87
CA GLN A 317 -4.21 6.94 10.68
C GLN A 317 -4.07 5.68 9.82
N SER A 318 -2.95 4.99 9.97
CA SER A 318 -2.86 3.61 9.47
C SER A 318 -3.58 2.68 10.43
N SER A 319 -3.98 1.51 9.94
CA SER A 319 -4.65 0.51 10.76
C SER A 319 -3.78 0.04 11.94
N SER A 320 -2.47 -0.12 11.77
CA SER A 320 -1.64 -0.72 12.83
C SER A 320 -0.23 -0.17 12.97
N LYS A 321 0.08 0.95 12.30
CA LYS A 321 1.44 1.52 12.22
C LYS A 321 1.47 3.01 12.59
N GLY A 322 0.44 3.47 13.31
CA GLY A 322 0.30 4.85 13.77
C GLY A 322 0.01 5.86 12.65
N PRO A 323 0.32 7.15 12.89
CA PRO A 323 0.01 8.24 11.96
C PRO A 323 0.77 8.16 10.64
N MET A 324 0.02 8.40 9.56
CA MET A 324 0.54 8.56 8.21
C MET A 324 0.55 10.04 7.82
N ILE A 325 1.57 10.44 7.07
CA ILE A 325 1.73 11.82 6.57
C ILE A 325 1.84 11.78 5.06
N GLY A 326 1.06 12.60 4.35
CA GLY A 326 1.12 12.75 2.91
C GLY A 326 2.44 13.42 2.49
N TYR A 327 3.13 12.83 1.52
CA TYR A 327 4.33 13.38 0.90
C TYR A 327 4.11 13.59 -0.59
N ILE A 328 4.66 14.67 -1.12
CA ILE A 328 4.65 14.99 -2.55
C ILE A 328 6.01 14.58 -3.13
N GLY A 329 6.01 13.59 -4.03
CA GLY A 329 7.22 13.11 -4.70
C GLY A 329 6.95 11.85 -5.51
N ASN A 330 7.53 11.79 -6.72
CA ASN A 330 7.38 10.65 -7.62
C ASN A 330 8.39 9.52 -7.34
N VAL A 331 9.49 9.86 -6.67
CA VAL A 331 10.59 8.96 -6.36
C VAL A 331 10.96 9.16 -4.89
N TRP A 332 11.02 8.09 -4.11
CA TRP A 332 11.43 8.13 -2.71
C TRP A 332 12.77 7.42 -2.57
N ILE A 333 13.80 8.16 -2.16
CA ILE A 333 15.14 7.62 -1.94
C ILE A 333 15.29 7.39 -0.43
N MET A 334 15.50 6.14 -0.04
CA MET A 334 15.57 5.69 1.34
C MET A 334 17.01 5.29 1.65
N ILE A 335 17.59 5.83 2.73
CA ILE A 335 19.00 5.68 3.07
C ILE A 335 19.14 5.13 4.49
N GLU A 336 19.58 3.88 4.58
CA GLU A 336 20.01 3.23 5.81
C GLU A 336 21.51 3.48 5.99
N ASN A 337 21.86 4.44 6.86
CA ASN A 337 23.24 4.91 7.01
C ASN A 337 24.18 3.93 7.76
N SER A 338 23.62 2.94 8.45
CA SER A 338 24.36 2.05 9.33
C SER A 338 23.82 0.62 9.23
N LEU A 339 24.30 -0.12 8.24
CA LEU A 339 24.08 -1.55 8.15
C LEU A 339 24.79 -2.28 9.29
N SER A 340 24.18 -3.38 9.76
CA SER A 340 24.75 -4.21 10.81
C SER A 340 26.08 -4.82 10.37
N THR A 341 27.08 -4.79 11.26
CA THR A 341 28.38 -5.44 11.07
C THR A 341 28.46 -6.79 11.79
N MET A 342 27.33 -7.36 12.23
CA MET A 342 27.31 -8.64 12.94
C MET A 342 27.81 -9.78 12.04
N GLY A 343 28.69 -10.62 12.58
CA GLY A 343 29.16 -11.86 11.97
C GLY A 343 28.64 -13.09 12.71
N PHE A 344 29.36 -14.22 12.58
CA PHE A 344 29.01 -15.48 13.25
C PHE A 344 29.10 -15.43 14.78
N LEU A 345 29.97 -14.56 15.31
CA LEU A 345 30.26 -14.48 16.74
C LEU A 345 29.67 -13.21 17.33
N ALA A 346 29.33 -13.31 18.62
CA ALA A 346 29.05 -12.13 19.42
C ALA A 346 30.27 -11.19 19.40
N PRO A 347 30.07 -9.86 19.48
CA PRO A 347 31.16 -8.90 19.44
C PRO A 347 32.07 -8.95 20.68
N ARG A 348 31.72 -9.75 21.70
CA ARG A 348 32.50 -9.95 22.92
C ARG A 348 32.56 -11.42 23.26
N SER A 349 33.71 -11.87 23.73
CA SER A 349 33.87 -13.19 24.34
C SER A 349 33.02 -13.31 25.61
N PRO A 350 32.64 -14.54 26.02
CA PRO A 350 32.09 -14.78 27.35
C PRO A 350 33.01 -14.26 28.46
N ALA A 351 32.46 -13.96 29.63
CA ALA A 351 33.28 -13.57 30.77
C ALA A 351 34.12 -14.78 31.24
N PRO A 352 35.42 -14.60 31.56
CA PRO A 352 36.33 -15.70 31.88
C PRO A 352 35.81 -16.66 32.97
N GLU A 353 35.10 -16.14 33.97
CA GLU A 353 34.54 -16.92 35.07
C GLU A 353 33.46 -17.94 34.65
N TYR A 354 32.90 -17.80 33.44
CA TYR A 354 31.90 -18.72 32.90
C TYR A 354 32.45 -19.66 31.83
N GLU A 355 33.70 -19.52 31.39
CA GLU A 355 34.25 -20.30 30.28
C GLU A 355 34.20 -21.81 30.54
N ASP A 356 34.65 -22.25 31.71
CA ASP A 356 34.65 -23.67 32.09
C ASP A 356 33.23 -24.26 32.13
N TYR A 357 32.27 -23.49 32.65
CA TYR A 357 30.87 -23.89 32.69
C TYR A 357 30.30 -24.03 31.27
N ILE A 358 30.54 -23.05 30.40
CA ILE A 358 30.09 -23.07 29.01
C ILE A 358 30.68 -24.28 28.28
N VAL A 359 31.98 -24.54 28.44
CA VAL A 359 32.66 -25.69 27.83
C VAL A 359 32.08 -27.01 28.35
N ALA A 360 31.83 -27.13 29.65
CA ALA A 360 31.22 -28.33 30.23
C ALA A 360 29.81 -28.58 29.69
N GLN A 361 28.99 -27.52 29.56
CA GLN A 361 27.64 -27.64 29.02
C GLN A 361 27.65 -27.98 27.53
N LEU A 362 28.52 -27.36 26.73
CA LEU A 362 28.69 -27.70 25.31
C LEU A 362 29.10 -29.16 25.12
N LYS A 363 30.02 -29.68 25.95
CA LYS A 363 30.38 -31.11 25.92
C LYS A 363 29.20 -32.01 26.23
N LYS A 364 28.34 -31.62 27.18
CA LYS A 364 27.12 -32.36 27.52
C LYS A 364 26.14 -32.34 26.35
N ASP A 365 25.92 -31.20 25.70
CA ASP A 365 25.01 -31.06 24.57
C ASP A 365 25.49 -31.88 23.36
N ILE A 366 26.79 -31.85 23.06
CA ILE A 366 27.40 -32.67 22.02
C ILE A 366 27.24 -34.18 22.34
N THR A 367 27.49 -34.57 23.59
CA THR A 367 27.43 -35.99 24.01
C THR A 367 26.00 -36.52 24.02
N ASN A 368 25.02 -35.71 24.40
CA ASN A 368 23.60 -36.06 24.33
C ASN A 368 23.13 -36.28 22.88
N GLY A 369 23.89 -35.77 21.90
CA GLY A 369 23.55 -35.79 20.48
C GLY A 369 22.42 -34.80 20.16
N VAL A 370 22.39 -34.34 18.91
CA VAL A 370 21.21 -33.65 18.40
C VAL A 370 20.23 -34.74 17.97
N ASN A 371 19.21 -35.00 18.79
CA ASN A 371 18.15 -35.93 18.43
C ASN A 371 17.24 -35.26 17.39
N LEU A 372 17.70 -35.19 16.14
CA LEU A 372 16.91 -34.74 14.99
C LEU A 372 15.97 -35.87 14.57
N ALA A 373 15.12 -36.33 15.48
CA ALA A 373 13.98 -37.14 15.08
C ALA A 373 13.05 -36.22 14.27
N ILE A 374 13.04 -36.40 12.95
CA ILE A 374 12.21 -35.65 11.99
C ILE A 374 10.69 -35.87 12.25
N SER A 375 10.31 -36.65 13.27
CA SER A 375 8.92 -36.89 13.67
C SER A 375 8.28 -35.79 14.50
N ASP A 376 9.03 -34.80 14.98
CA ASP A 376 8.50 -33.76 15.89
C ASP A 376 8.11 -32.44 15.18
N TYR A 377 7.92 -32.48 13.85
CA TYR A 377 7.34 -31.39 13.06
C TYR A 377 5.99 -31.76 12.44
#